data_AF-A0A139PKI9-F1
#
_entry.id   AF-A0A139PKI9-F1
#
_cell.length_a   1.000
_cell.length_b   1.000
_cell.length_c   1.000
_cell.angle_alpha   90.00
_cell.angle_beta   90.00
_cell.angle_gamma   90.00
#
_symmetry.space_group_name_H-M   'P 1'
#
loop_
_entity.id
_entity.type
_entity.pdbx_description
1 polymer ?
#
loop_
_entity_poly.entity_id
_entity_poly.type
_entity_poly.pdbx_seq_one_letter_code
_entity_poly.pdbx_strand_id
1 'polypeptide(L)' 'MKSDYEEVNWSEYCYKENDDDKIWWVDTSWYAKGLMLITFDKKKFYNLFEDYPQNMTSEEIEIFDKENPFWEDYFSDRK' A
#
# COMPACT_ATOMS: atom_id res chain seq x y z
N MET A 1 -29.03 -7.38 5.76
CA MET A 1 -27.68 -7.15 6.29
C MET A 1 -26.79 -8.19 5.63
N LYS A 2 -25.91 -7.79 4.71
CA LYS A 2 -24.78 -8.65 4.34
C LYS A 2 -23.97 -8.84 5.63
N SER A 3 -23.64 -10.08 5.98
CA SER A 3 -22.92 -10.37 7.22
C SER A 3 -21.64 -9.56 7.29
N ASP A 4 -21.27 -9.13 8.49
CA ASP A 4 -20.07 -8.34 8.81
C ASP A 4 -18.73 -9.09 8.56
N TYR A 5 -18.73 -10.09 7.66
CA TYR A 5 -17.65 -11.04 7.36
C TYR A 5 -17.58 -11.42 5.86
N GLU A 6 -18.03 -10.57 4.94
CA GLU A 6 -17.52 -10.69 3.56
C GLU A 6 -16.04 -10.24 3.62
N GLU A 7 -15.10 -11.15 3.33
CA GLU A 7 -13.68 -10.81 3.21
C GLU A 7 -13.54 -9.62 2.26
N VAL A 8 -12.90 -8.54 2.73
CA VAL A 8 -12.79 -7.32 1.92
C VAL A 8 -11.91 -7.62 0.71
N ASN A 9 -12.50 -7.50 -0.47
CA ASN A 9 -11.75 -7.56 -1.73
C ASN A 9 -11.01 -6.24 -1.96
N TRP A 10 -9.84 -6.07 -1.35
CA TRP A 10 -9.03 -4.87 -1.45
C TRP A 10 -8.74 -4.44 -2.89
N SER A 11 -8.67 -5.39 -3.82
CA SER A 11 -8.38 -5.14 -5.24
C SER A 11 -9.41 -4.24 -5.92
N GLU A 12 -10.65 -4.22 -5.44
CA GLU A 12 -11.74 -3.35 -5.95
C GLU A 12 -11.56 -1.88 -5.55
N TYR A 13 -10.78 -1.62 -4.49
CA TYR A 13 -10.52 -0.29 -3.95
C TYR A 13 -9.16 0.25 -4.36
N CYS A 14 -8.45 -0.46 -5.25
CA CYS A 14 -7.13 -0.04 -5.72
C CYS A 14 -7.22 1.14 -6.70
N TYR A 15 -6.43 2.17 -6.44
CA TYR A 15 -6.24 3.32 -7.32
C TYR A 15 -4.74 3.65 -7.45
N LYS A 16 -4.39 4.47 -8.44
CA LYS A 16 -3.05 5.03 -8.58
C LYS A 16 -3.09 6.53 -8.34
N GLU A 17 -2.02 7.08 -7.79
CA GLU A 17 -1.85 8.53 -7.74
C GLU A 17 -1.43 9.07 -9.11
N ASN A 18 -0.55 8.36 -9.83
CA ASN A 18 -0.19 8.64 -11.21
C ASN A 18 -0.40 7.42 -12.11
N ASP A 19 -0.84 7.62 -13.35
CA ASP A 19 -1.15 6.51 -14.27
C ASP A 19 0.06 5.60 -14.58
N ASP A 20 1.27 6.18 -14.56
CA ASP A 20 2.54 5.51 -14.85
C ASP A 20 3.12 4.74 -13.64
N ASP A 21 2.55 4.91 -12.44
CA ASP A 21 3.05 4.26 -11.23
C ASP A 21 2.89 2.74 -11.33
N LYS A 22 3.84 1.97 -10.80
CA LYS A 22 3.72 0.52 -10.71
C LYS A 22 2.93 0.11 -9.47
N ILE A 23 2.98 0.91 -8.41
CA ILE A 23 2.21 0.64 -7.19
C ILE A 23 0.75 1.04 -7.35
N TRP A 24 -0.09 0.43 -6.54
CA TRP A 24 -1.47 0.83 -6.30
C TRP A 24 -1.66 1.11 -4.82
N TRP A 25 -2.34 2.21 -4.52
CA TRP A 25 -2.88 2.49 -3.21
C TRP A 25 -4.27 1.86 -3.07
N VAL A 26 -4.69 1.57 -1.84
CA VAL A 26 -6.04 1.07 -1.57
C VAL A 26 -6.83 2.10 -0.79
N ASP A 27 -8.05 2.43 -1.24
CA ASP A 27 -8.95 3.28 -0.47
C ASP A 27 -9.55 2.49 0.70
N THR A 28 -8.96 2.71 1.87
CA THR A 28 -9.35 2.11 3.16
C THR A 28 -10.17 3.07 4.03
N SER A 29 -10.52 4.26 3.52
CA SER A 29 -11.12 5.35 4.31
C SER A 29 -12.46 4.97 4.95
N TRP A 30 -13.24 4.13 4.28
CA TRP A 30 -14.51 3.60 4.75
C TRP A 30 -14.35 2.45 5.76
N TYR A 31 -13.15 1.84 5.83
CA TYR A 31 -12.88 0.67 6.64
C TYR A 31 -12.21 1.03 7.97
N ALA A 32 -11.06 1.71 7.95
CA ALA A 32 -10.30 2.02 9.17
C ALA A 32 -9.42 3.27 9.02
N LYS A 33 -9.32 4.07 10.09
CA LYS A 33 -8.40 5.20 10.16
C LYS A 33 -6.97 4.73 10.40
N GLY A 34 -6.02 5.28 9.63
CA GLY A 34 -4.59 4.98 9.77
C GLY A 34 -4.14 3.69 9.10
N LEU A 35 -5.06 2.94 8.47
CA LEU A 35 -4.72 1.79 7.66
C LEU A 35 -4.31 2.28 6.27
N MET A 36 -3.02 2.20 5.93
CA MET A 36 -2.52 2.57 4.60
C MET A 36 -2.00 1.33 3.92
N LEU A 37 -2.68 0.90 2.86
CA LEU A 37 -2.32 -0.30 2.11
C LEU A 37 -1.79 0.05 0.72
N ILE A 38 -0.73 -0.66 0.33
CA ILE A 38 -0.17 -0.62 -1.02
C ILE A 38 -0.09 -2.03 -1.61
N THR A 39 -0.08 -2.13 -2.94
CA THR A 39 0.12 -3.39 -3.66
C THR A 39 0.78 -3.15 -5.01
N PHE A 40 1.57 -4.12 -5.47
CA PHE A 40 2.20 -4.10 -6.80
C PHE A 40 1.41 -4.91 -7.83
N ASP A 41 0.61 -5.89 -7.37
CA ASP A 41 -0.04 -6.89 -8.22
C ASP A 41 -1.54 -7.08 -7.94
N LYS A 42 -2.10 -6.30 -7.01
CA LYS A 42 -3.48 -6.41 -6.50
C LYS A 42 -3.82 -7.78 -5.90
N LYS A 43 -2.82 -8.55 -5.48
CA LYS A 43 -2.97 -9.85 -4.80
C LYS A 43 -2.31 -9.84 -3.43
N LYS A 44 -1.09 -9.31 -3.34
CA LYS A 44 -0.37 -9.11 -2.09
C LYS A 44 -0.48 -7.65 -1.67
N PHE A 45 -0.91 -7.42 -0.44
CA PHE A 45 -1.08 -6.09 0.13
C PHE A 45 -0.11 -5.91 1.30
N TYR A 46 0.49 -4.73 1.37
CA TYR A 46 1.39 -4.33 2.44
C TYR A 46 0.77 -3.18 3.21
N ASN A 47 0.84 -3.23 4.53
CA ASN A 47 0.58 -2.09 5.39
C ASN A 47 1.82 -1.21 5.43
N LEU A 48 1.70 0.02 4.92
CA LEU A 48 2.82 0.96 4.82
C LEU A 48 3.55 1.17 6.15
N PHE A 49 2.83 1.20 7.28
CA PHE A 49 3.47 1.48 8.57
C PHE A 49 4.09 0.26 9.25
N GLU A 50 3.66 -0.95 8.89
CA GLU A 50 4.08 -2.20 9.52
C GLU A 50 5.09 -2.96 8.67
N ASP A 51 4.86 -3.01 7.36
CA ASP A 51 5.62 -3.82 6.42
C ASP A 51 6.79 -3.07 5.78
N TYR A 52 6.66 -1.76 5.54
CA TYR A 52 7.73 -1.00 4.90
C TYR A 52 8.81 -0.60 5.93
N PRO A 53 10.11 -0.81 5.63
CA PRO A 53 10.65 -1.52 4.46
C PRO A 53 10.89 -3.03 4.70
N GLN A 54 10.84 -3.51 5.95
CA GLN A 54 11.40 -4.80 6.38
C GLN A 54 10.75 -6.05 5.75
N ASN A 55 9.48 -5.99 5.35
CA ASN A 55 8.73 -7.12 4.79
C ASN A 55 8.62 -7.07 3.25
N MET A 56 9.29 -6.11 2.62
CA MET A 56 9.30 -5.91 1.17
C MET A 56 10.63 -6.35 0.58
N THR A 57 10.63 -6.74 -0.70
CA THR A 57 11.87 -7.04 -1.43
C THR A 57 12.60 -5.75 -1.81
N SER A 58 13.92 -5.83 -2.02
CA SER A 58 14.71 -4.66 -2.42
C SER A 58 14.21 -4.00 -3.71
N GLU A 59 13.70 -4.79 -4.67
CA GLU A 59 13.11 -4.28 -5.92
C GLU A 59 11.79 -3.53 -5.66
N GLU A 60 10.92 -4.07 -4.81
CA GLU A 60 9.66 -3.39 -4.43
C GLU A 60 9.94 -2.09 -3.67
N ILE A 61 10.93 -2.07 -2.78
CA ILE A 61 11.35 -0.87 -2.05
C ILE A 61 11.86 0.19 -3.03
N GLU A 62 12.76 -0.17 -3.95
CA GLU A 62 13.30 0.78 -4.93
C GLU A 62 12.22 1.39 -5.83
N ILE A 63 11.24 0.57 -6.26
CA ILE A 63 10.09 1.06 -7.02
C ILE A 63 9.24 2.01 -6.17
N PHE A 64 8.91 1.61 -4.94
CA PHE A 64 8.09 2.42 -4.03
C PHE A 64 8.75 3.77 -3.75
N ASP A 65 10.03 3.77 -3.39
CA ASP A 65 10.80 4.97 -3.04
C ASP A 65 10.86 5.95 -4.22
N LYS A 66 11.10 5.43 -5.43
CA LYS A 66 11.15 6.23 -6.65
C LYS A 66 9.81 6.91 -6.96
N GLU A 67 8.70 6.21 -6.75
CA GLU A 67 7.35 6.71 -7.00
C GLU A 67 6.85 7.60 -5.85
N ASN A 68 7.37 7.41 -4.64
CA ASN A 68 6.89 8.03 -3.41
C ASN A 68 8.03 8.65 -2.58
N PRO A 69 8.73 9.68 -3.10
CA PRO A 69 9.90 10.25 -2.45
C PRO A 69 9.59 10.86 -1.08
N PHE A 70 8.36 11.34 -0.85
CA PHE A 70 7.93 11.81 0.47
C PHE A 70 7.95 10.69 1.51
N TRP A 71 7.43 9.51 1.16
CA TRP A 71 7.38 8.37 2.08
C TRP A 71 8.76 7.78 2.32
N GLU A 72 9.62 7.77 1.30
CA GLU A 72 11.04 7.43 1.46
C GLU A 72 11.72 8.33 2.50
N ASP A 73 11.58 9.66 2.39
CA ASP A 73 12.20 10.62 3.31
C ASP A 73 11.60 10.50 4.72
N TYR A 74 10.28 10.35 4.81
CA TYR A 74 9.55 10.20 6.07
C TYR A 74 9.98 8.96 6.87
N PHE A 75 10.29 7.85 6.20
CA PHE A 75 10.75 6.60 6.80
C PHE A 75 12.26 6.39 6.70
N SER A 76 13.03 7.44 6.46
CA SER A 76 14.49 7.37 6.35
C SER A 76 15.17 6.82 7.62
N ASP A 77 14.50 6.92 8.78
CA ASP A 77 14.94 6.36 10.07
C ASP A 77 14.76 4.84 10.19
N ARG A 78 13.98 4.22 9.29
CA ARG A 78 13.69 2.77 9.28
C ARG A 78 14.60 1.97 8.35
N LYS A 79 15.47 2.65 7.59
CA LYS A 79 16.40 2.08 6.62
C LYS A 79 17.76 1.73 7.25
#